data_AF-A0A2V7IMY0-F1
#
_entry.id   AF-A0A2V7IMY0-F1
#
_cell.length_a   1.000
_cell.length_b   1.000
_cell.length_c   1.000
_cell.angle_alpha   90.00
_cell.angle_beta   90.00
_cell.angle_gamma   90.00
#
_symmetry.space_group_name_H-M   'P 1'
#
loop_
_entity.id
_entity.type
_entity.pdbx_description
1 polymer ?
#
loop_
_entity_poly.entity_id
_entity_poly.type
_entity_poly.pdbx_seq_one_letter_code
_entity_poly.pdbx_strand_id
1 'polypeptide(L)'
;MVYDRYGWEDHPLYPAGEFYGEFATFDVTLDLPEDQVIGATGVPVEGDPGWERAKADPGQQIDYQRDYYAPRPTPTCPAMPLSPGRKCVHFHAEQVHHFAFSLNPRYVYEQGRYGGAVVHVLYLPEDRATWGHGIAAGRTAAALEWLDTLFGTYQWPQLTNVHRIEGGGTEFPMMVMNGGASLGLIVHETGHQYTMGQLANNEWREGWLDEGFTSFQTGWFFETHGRGAAYEVVEPQVLWLDLQGWSEPVSLVSERFRDFVIYNEMIYAKAQLFYEELRYVVGDAVMRRILRTYFARWKLKHVDEAAFRAVCEEVSRRDLGWLFGQWLHATPLIDYRLQRVERRRLQGGGWRTTVTIERLGDGWMPVEIGDRDTIYAVATGQAAVERVGFTSARRPGRLMLDPRGRTHDWNMLNNREQRWGVGRGAWEVRLDDPTNETVRRDRLVSAWLPVAWSNDFSGVTVGLRERANYFGSYDRGVLFATAATRPGAAQRFGGYLRVTNPLGRPTPHVSTTLALWDVEGRAGAALDVARSLRQHLTFGPDPRVGFGAVWMATTKLAYLDRRLWDDGGTVEGGPWAEVTSERGARVFRASPHSPARRERRVCARRFGSVRAWGSGCSRAGTGAARIR
;
A
#
# COMPACT_ATOMS: atom_id res chain seq x y z
N MET A 1 21.01 -25.17 4.20
CA MET A 1 20.20 -26.24 3.59
C MET A 1 19.23 -26.73 4.63
N VAL A 2 17.97 -26.81 4.27
CA VAL A 2 16.86 -27.32 5.11
C VAL A 2 16.23 -28.48 4.36
N TYR A 3 15.73 -29.50 5.07
CA TYR A 3 14.93 -30.54 4.45
C TYR A 3 13.47 -30.41 4.91
N ASP A 4 12.61 -29.99 3.99
CA ASP A 4 11.18 -29.82 4.25
C ASP A 4 10.33 -30.80 3.42
N ARG A 5 9.01 -30.60 3.40
CA ARG A 5 8.06 -31.45 2.65
C ARG A 5 8.25 -31.41 1.13
N TYR A 6 8.93 -30.41 0.60
CA TYR A 6 9.25 -30.23 -0.83
C TYR A 6 10.64 -30.79 -1.18
N GLY A 7 11.45 -31.12 -0.18
CA GLY A 7 12.72 -31.81 -0.33
C GLY A 7 13.87 -31.01 0.27
N TRP A 8 15.06 -31.13 -0.33
CA TRP A 8 16.21 -30.33 0.05
C TRP A 8 16.10 -28.92 -0.53
N GLU A 9 16.18 -27.93 0.34
CA GLU A 9 16.26 -26.51 -0.03
C GLU A 9 17.73 -26.08 0.06
N ASP A 10 18.39 -25.95 -1.10
CA ASP A 10 19.81 -25.60 -1.23
C ASP A 10 20.04 -24.19 -1.80
N HIS A 11 18.97 -23.39 -1.87
CA HIS A 11 19.00 -22.04 -2.40
C HIS A 11 19.98 -21.14 -1.61
N PRO A 12 20.87 -20.39 -2.29
CA PRO A 12 21.70 -19.36 -1.65
C PRO A 12 20.83 -18.19 -1.16
N LEU A 13 21.43 -17.26 -0.41
CA LEU A 13 20.75 -16.00 -0.08
C LEU A 13 20.39 -15.26 -1.39
N TYR A 14 19.10 -14.97 -1.57
CA TYR A 14 18.57 -14.24 -2.73
C TYR A 14 18.19 -12.81 -2.34
N PRO A 15 18.23 -11.84 -3.26
CA PRO A 15 17.83 -10.46 -2.96
C PRO A 15 16.33 -10.26 -2.64
N ALA A 16 15.48 -11.28 -2.85
CA ALA A 16 14.03 -11.22 -2.67
C ALA A 16 13.57 -12.34 -1.71
N GLY A 17 14.01 -12.21 -0.45
CA GLY A 17 13.70 -13.10 0.67
C GLY A 17 14.89 -13.27 1.62
N GLU A 18 14.63 -13.80 2.79
CA GLU A 18 15.61 -14.09 3.84
C GLU A 18 16.18 -15.51 3.71
N PHE A 19 17.20 -15.80 4.53
CA PHE A 19 17.78 -17.13 4.59
C PHE A 19 16.77 -18.14 5.17
N TYR A 20 16.66 -19.32 4.56
CA TYR A 20 15.92 -20.45 5.12
C TYR A 20 16.86 -21.49 5.75
N GLY A 21 16.85 -21.58 7.08
CA GLY A 21 17.83 -22.36 7.86
C GLY A 21 17.20 -23.24 8.94
N GLU A 22 17.88 -24.33 9.28
CA GLU A 22 17.50 -25.22 10.40
C GLU A 22 17.78 -24.57 11.74
N PHE A 23 16.94 -24.85 12.75
CA PHE A 23 17.25 -24.47 14.12
C PHE A 23 18.52 -25.17 14.62
N ALA A 24 19.48 -24.39 15.10
CA ALA A 24 20.76 -24.88 15.58
C ALA A 24 21.21 -24.14 16.86
N THR A 25 22.30 -24.64 17.43
CA THR A 25 23.07 -23.93 18.44
C THR A 25 24.27 -23.28 17.77
N PHE A 26 24.44 -21.99 18.01
CA PHE A 26 25.57 -21.21 17.51
C PHE A 26 26.51 -20.87 18.66
N ASP A 27 27.77 -21.27 18.47
CA ASP A 27 28.88 -21.09 19.40
C ASP A 27 29.99 -20.30 18.72
N VAL A 28 29.90 -18.97 18.81
CA VAL A 28 30.68 -18.08 17.96
C VAL A 28 31.69 -17.33 18.82
N THR A 29 32.96 -17.71 18.68
CA THR A 29 34.07 -16.96 19.26
C THR A 29 34.68 -16.04 18.21
N LEU A 30 34.75 -14.75 18.53
CA LEU A 30 35.30 -13.73 17.66
C LEU A 30 36.62 -13.22 18.24
N ASP A 31 37.66 -13.17 17.41
CA ASP A 31 38.92 -12.46 17.66
C ASP A 31 38.93 -11.18 16.81
N LEU A 32 38.97 -10.01 17.45
CA LEU A 32 38.76 -8.72 16.81
C LEU A 32 39.57 -7.59 17.47
N PRO A 33 39.79 -6.45 16.80
CA PRO A 33 40.41 -5.29 17.42
C PRO A 33 39.68 -4.84 18.69
N GLU A 34 40.43 -4.42 19.71
CA GLU A 34 39.90 -4.05 21.03
C GLU A 34 38.88 -2.88 20.94
N ASP A 35 39.02 -2.02 19.93
CA ASP A 35 38.20 -0.83 19.68
C ASP A 35 36.82 -1.09 19.08
N GLN A 36 36.50 -2.33 18.66
CA GLN A 36 35.19 -2.64 18.09
C GLN A 36 34.12 -2.86 19.14
N VAL A 37 32.92 -2.35 18.89
CA VAL A 37 31.70 -2.62 19.68
C VAL A 37 30.78 -3.49 18.82
N ILE A 38 30.27 -4.58 19.37
CA ILE A 38 29.52 -5.60 18.62
C ILE A 38 28.07 -5.67 19.09
N GLY A 39 27.12 -5.71 18.15
CA GLY A 39 25.77 -6.22 18.37
C GLY A 39 25.61 -7.53 17.58
N ALA A 40 25.03 -8.57 18.19
CA ALA A 40 24.95 -9.89 17.57
C ALA A 40 23.72 -10.68 18.04
N THR A 41 23.37 -11.71 17.28
CA THR A 41 22.55 -12.83 17.75
C THR A 41 23.21 -13.49 18.97
N GLY A 42 22.41 -13.88 19.97
CA GLY A 42 22.91 -14.64 21.12
C GLY A 42 23.47 -13.82 22.28
N VAL A 43 23.72 -14.52 23.38
CA VAL A 43 24.23 -13.98 24.64
C VAL A 43 25.76 -13.95 24.61
N PRO A 44 26.42 -12.82 24.95
CA PRO A 44 27.87 -12.80 25.12
C PRO A 44 28.26 -13.52 26.43
N VAL A 45 28.60 -14.80 26.34
CA VAL A 45 28.95 -15.64 27.50
C VAL A 45 30.36 -15.39 28.01
N GLU A 46 31.31 -14.99 27.16
CA GLU A 46 32.67 -14.59 27.57
C GLU A 46 33.13 -13.30 26.86
N GLY A 47 34.00 -12.54 27.53
CA GLY A 47 34.53 -11.27 27.02
C GLY A 47 33.51 -10.12 27.01
N ASP A 48 33.99 -8.88 26.89
CA ASP A 48 33.13 -7.71 26.68
C ASP A 48 32.98 -7.43 25.16
N PRO A 49 31.75 -7.49 24.60
CA PRO A 49 31.44 -7.02 23.24
C PRO A 49 31.88 -5.58 22.95
N GLY A 50 32.26 -4.82 23.97
CA GLY A 50 32.64 -3.41 23.92
C GLY A 50 31.55 -2.52 24.50
N TRP A 51 30.54 -3.11 25.15
CA TRP A 51 29.39 -2.39 25.67
C TRP A 51 29.78 -1.52 26.88
N GLU A 52 30.76 -1.94 27.70
CA GLU A 52 31.19 -1.17 28.88
C GLU A 52 31.75 0.20 28.52
N ARG A 53 32.50 0.30 27.43
CA ARG A 53 33.00 1.61 26.96
C ARG A 53 32.01 2.38 26.10
N ALA A 54 31.03 1.69 25.50
CA ALA A 54 30.06 2.26 24.57
C ALA A 54 28.83 2.83 25.27
N LYS A 55 28.56 2.43 26.52
CA LYS A 55 27.35 2.78 27.24
C LYS A 55 27.15 4.30 27.33
N ALA A 56 25.95 4.74 26.99
CA ALA A 56 25.57 6.15 27.06
C ALA A 56 25.59 6.69 28.49
N ASP A 57 25.26 5.84 29.47
CA ASP A 57 25.33 6.13 30.90
C ASP A 57 26.50 5.34 31.54
N PRO A 58 27.61 6.00 31.93
CA PRO A 58 28.74 5.34 32.59
C PRO A 58 28.37 4.61 33.90
N GLY A 59 27.28 5.02 34.57
CA GLY A 59 26.78 4.40 35.80
C GLY A 59 25.93 3.14 35.58
N GLN A 60 25.53 2.86 34.34
CA GLN A 60 24.71 1.69 34.02
C GLN A 60 25.53 0.40 34.18
N GLN A 61 25.03 -0.52 34.99
CA GLN A 61 25.49 -1.90 35.03
C GLN A 61 24.84 -2.67 33.88
N ILE A 62 25.68 -3.32 33.07
CA ILE A 62 25.24 -4.08 31.91
C ILE A 62 24.73 -5.45 32.37
N ASP A 63 23.52 -5.80 31.96
CA ASP A 63 23.01 -7.17 32.16
C ASP A 63 23.28 -8.00 30.92
N TYR A 64 24.38 -8.75 30.96
CA TYR A 64 24.79 -9.65 29.89
C TYR A 64 24.00 -10.96 29.84
N GLN A 65 23.27 -11.34 30.90
CA GLN A 65 22.60 -12.63 31.02
C GLN A 65 23.49 -13.88 30.80
N ARG A 66 24.76 -13.82 31.22
CA ARG A 66 25.77 -14.90 31.00
C ARG A 66 25.36 -16.26 31.56
N ASP A 67 24.57 -16.26 32.62
CA ASP A 67 24.13 -17.47 33.32
C ASP A 67 22.78 -18.01 32.82
N TYR A 68 22.23 -17.47 31.73
CA TYR A 68 20.94 -17.93 31.20
C TYR A 68 21.01 -19.37 30.65
N TYR A 69 22.07 -19.67 29.90
CA TYR A 69 22.31 -21.01 29.38
C TYR A 69 23.13 -21.85 30.37
N ALA A 70 23.06 -23.18 30.21
CA ALA A 70 23.80 -24.08 31.09
C ALA A 70 25.32 -23.80 31.03
N PRO A 71 26.05 -23.89 32.17
CA PRO A 71 27.49 -23.65 32.21
C PRO A 71 28.25 -24.52 31.22
N ARG A 72 29.15 -23.90 30.46
CA ARG A 72 29.93 -24.60 29.44
C ARG A 72 31.21 -25.19 30.02
N PRO A 73 31.61 -26.41 29.62
CA PRO A 73 32.72 -27.12 30.25
C PRO A 73 34.11 -26.54 29.95
N THR A 74 34.29 -25.66 28.96
CA THR A 74 35.61 -25.05 28.67
C THR A 74 35.47 -23.62 28.14
N PRO A 75 35.95 -22.60 28.89
CA PRO A 75 36.02 -21.22 28.39
C PRO A 75 36.90 -21.14 27.14
N THR A 76 36.44 -20.44 26.10
CA THR A 76 37.17 -20.33 24.82
C THR A 76 38.09 -19.12 24.78
N CYS A 77 37.66 -17.98 25.33
CA CYS A 77 38.42 -16.74 25.23
C CYS A 77 39.72 -16.75 26.05
N PRO A 78 39.76 -17.23 27.31
CA PRO A 78 41.00 -17.30 28.08
C PRO A 78 42.08 -18.20 27.47
N ALA A 79 41.68 -19.19 26.66
CA ALA A 79 42.59 -20.13 26.01
C ALA A 79 43.07 -19.65 24.62
N MET A 80 42.52 -18.55 24.10
CA MET A 80 42.81 -18.06 22.77
C MET A 80 44.07 -17.16 22.76
N PRO A 81 45.08 -17.44 21.92
CA PRO A 81 46.25 -16.58 21.80
C PRO A 81 45.92 -15.30 21.02
N LEU A 82 45.77 -14.18 21.72
CA LEU A 82 45.46 -12.87 21.13
C LEU A 82 46.71 -12.02 20.95
N SER A 83 46.87 -11.39 19.79
CA SER A 83 47.89 -10.35 19.58
C SER A 83 47.55 -9.08 20.38
N PRO A 84 48.55 -8.24 20.75
CA PRO A 84 48.28 -6.96 21.40
C PRO A 84 47.27 -6.09 20.64
N GLY A 85 46.35 -5.44 21.37
CA GLY A 85 45.29 -4.61 20.79
C GLY A 85 44.10 -5.39 20.21
N ARG A 86 43.99 -6.69 20.51
CA ARG A 86 42.84 -7.54 20.15
C ARG A 86 42.13 -8.02 21.40
N LYS A 87 40.84 -8.33 21.25
CA LYS A 87 39.99 -8.92 22.28
C LYS A 87 39.27 -10.14 21.74
N CYS A 88 38.88 -11.02 22.65
CA CYS A 88 38.01 -12.15 22.38
C CYS A 88 36.62 -11.89 22.96
N VAL A 89 35.59 -12.23 22.18
CA VAL A 89 34.19 -12.24 22.64
C VAL A 89 33.55 -13.55 22.17
N HIS A 90 32.84 -14.23 23.06
CA HIS A 90 32.16 -15.49 22.78
C HIS A 90 30.65 -15.30 22.92
N PHE A 91 29.92 -15.44 21.82
CA PHE A 91 28.47 -15.45 21.78
C PHE A 91 27.92 -16.86 21.72
N HIS A 92 26.81 -17.08 22.41
CA HIS A 92 26.09 -18.35 22.44
C HIS A 92 24.59 -18.12 22.20
N ALA A 93 24.00 -18.89 21.29
CA ALA A 93 22.57 -18.89 21.02
C ALA A 93 22.08 -20.32 20.79
N GLU A 94 21.00 -20.71 21.44
CA GLU A 94 20.31 -21.98 21.18
C GLU A 94 18.99 -21.74 20.44
N GLN A 95 18.60 -22.71 19.61
CA GLN A 95 17.30 -22.71 18.92
C GLN A 95 17.09 -21.44 18.07
N VAL A 96 18.14 -21.05 17.34
CA VAL A 96 18.10 -20.01 16.31
C VAL A 96 18.49 -20.62 14.96
N HIS A 97 17.97 -20.10 13.86
CA HIS A 97 18.29 -20.63 12.53
C HIS A 97 19.42 -19.88 11.82
N HIS A 98 19.70 -18.62 12.20
CA HIS A 98 20.87 -17.86 11.73
C HIS A 98 21.57 -17.15 12.87
N PHE A 99 22.86 -16.90 12.68
CA PHE A 99 23.66 -16.01 13.51
C PHE A 99 24.10 -14.81 12.67
N ALA A 100 23.85 -13.61 13.16
CA ALA A 100 24.34 -12.38 12.57
C ALA A 100 25.06 -11.52 13.60
N PHE A 101 25.93 -10.63 13.11
CA PHE A 101 26.57 -9.62 13.94
C PHE A 101 26.88 -8.37 13.11
N SER A 102 26.95 -7.24 13.81
CA SER A 102 27.45 -5.96 13.30
C SER A 102 28.48 -5.41 14.25
N LEU A 103 29.54 -4.81 13.71
CA LEU A 103 30.60 -4.17 14.49
C LEU A 103 30.84 -2.75 14.01
N ASN A 104 30.98 -1.84 14.97
CA ASN A 104 31.39 -0.46 14.71
C ASN A 104 32.06 0.10 15.97
N PRO A 105 33.25 0.70 15.87
CA PRO A 105 33.94 1.25 17.05
C PRO A 105 33.21 2.46 17.65
N ARG A 106 32.31 3.10 16.88
CA ARG A 106 31.58 4.31 17.29
C ARG A 106 30.22 4.02 17.89
N TYR A 107 29.77 2.76 17.99
CA TYR A 107 28.45 2.49 18.56
C TYR A 107 28.33 3.05 19.97
N VAL A 108 27.19 3.65 20.23
CA VAL A 108 26.68 3.97 21.56
C VAL A 108 25.75 2.86 21.99
N TYR A 109 25.91 2.41 23.23
CA TYR A 109 25.11 1.33 23.83
C TYR A 109 24.09 1.90 24.82
N GLU A 110 22.87 1.40 24.73
CA GLU A 110 21.84 1.54 25.77
C GLU A 110 21.14 0.18 25.96
N GLN A 111 20.46 -0.01 27.08
CA GLN A 111 19.63 -1.20 27.30
C GLN A 111 18.28 -0.87 27.90
N GLY A 112 17.32 -1.75 27.66
CA GLY A 112 16.02 -1.81 28.29
C GLY A 112 15.68 -3.24 28.69
N ARG A 113 14.42 -3.46 29.08
CA ARG A 113 13.92 -4.78 29.45
C ARG A 113 12.44 -4.91 29.14
N TYR A 114 12.04 -6.11 28.76
CA TYR A 114 10.65 -6.54 28.77
C TYR A 114 10.57 -7.96 29.32
N GLY A 115 9.80 -8.17 30.39
CA GLY A 115 9.74 -9.46 31.08
C GLY A 115 11.13 -9.97 31.49
N GLY A 116 11.46 -11.20 31.10
CA GLY A 116 12.79 -11.79 31.29
C GLY A 116 13.82 -11.39 30.23
N ALA A 117 13.40 -10.68 29.16
CA ALA A 117 14.26 -10.38 28.03
C ALA A 117 15.00 -9.04 28.19
N VAL A 118 16.32 -9.04 28.04
CA VAL A 118 17.10 -7.78 27.96
C VAL A 118 17.11 -7.27 26.52
N VAL A 119 16.79 -5.99 26.35
CA VAL A 119 16.85 -5.32 25.06
C VAL A 119 18.17 -4.56 24.99
N HIS A 120 19.08 -4.98 24.12
CA HIS A 120 20.34 -4.27 23.87
C HIS A 120 20.19 -3.38 22.64
N VAL A 121 20.54 -2.10 22.74
CA VAL A 121 20.44 -1.16 21.63
C VAL A 121 21.83 -0.61 21.29
N LEU A 122 22.20 -0.69 20.01
CA LEU A 122 23.44 -0.13 19.49
C LEU A 122 23.15 0.83 18.35
N TYR A 123 23.60 2.07 18.45
CA TYR A 123 23.33 3.10 17.45
C TYR A 123 24.52 4.04 17.26
N LEU A 124 24.54 4.83 16.18
CA LEU A 124 25.63 5.76 15.92
C LEU A 124 25.43 7.08 16.68
N PRO A 125 26.50 7.77 17.11
CA PRO A 125 26.39 8.99 17.91
C PRO A 125 25.52 10.07 17.27
N GLU A 126 25.54 10.15 15.93
CA GLU A 126 24.75 11.08 15.12
C GLU A 126 23.24 10.86 15.27
N ASP A 127 22.81 9.65 15.62
CA ASP A 127 21.40 9.25 15.73
C ASP A 127 20.87 9.31 17.16
N ARG A 128 21.65 9.85 18.11
CA ARG A 128 21.28 9.96 19.53
C ARG A 128 19.91 10.61 19.76
N ALA A 129 19.52 11.58 18.94
CA ALA A 129 18.25 12.28 19.07
C ALA A 129 17.02 11.38 18.80
N THR A 130 17.17 10.34 17.98
CA THR A 130 16.07 9.45 17.57
C THR A 130 16.15 8.07 18.21
N TRP A 131 17.36 7.58 18.51
CA TRP A 131 17.61 6.26 19.11
C TRP A 131 17.85 6.30 20.61
N GLY A 132 18.67 7.25 21.08
CA GLY A 132 19.16 7.30 22.46
C GLY A 132 18.11 7.77 23.46
N HIS A 133 18.55 8.01 24.70
CA HIS A 133 17.68 8.42 25.81
C HIS A 133 16.56 7.39 26.09
N GLY A 134 16.83 6.11 25.84
CA GLY A 134 15.87 5.02 26.00
C GLY A 134 14.79 4.96 24.94
N ILE A 135 14.84 5.78 23.87
CA ILE A 135 13.78 5.81 22.85
C ILE A 135 13.69 4.48 22.11
N ALA A 136 14.80 4.01 21.50
CA ALA A 136 14.79 2.74 20.77
C ALA A 136 14.59 1.54 21.70
N ALA A 137 15.19 1.57 22.90
CA ALA A 137 15.03 0.52 23.91
C ALA A 137 13.57 0.39 24.35
N GLY A 138 12.93 1.52 24.68
CA GLY A 138 11.52 1.57 25.07
C GLY A 138 10.56 1.17 23.95
N ARG A 139 10.84 1.58 22.70
CA ARG A 139 10.04 1.16 21.52
C ARG A 139 10.13 -0.34 21.29
N THR A 140 11.32 -0.92 21.42
CA THR A 140 11.54 -2.36 21.26
C THR A 140 10.86 -3.15 22.39
N ALA A 141 10.96 -2.68 23.63
CA ALA A 141 10.25 -3.27 24.77
C ALA A 141 8.72 -3.20 24.60
N ALA A 142 8.18 -2.06 24.14
CA ALA A 142 6.75 -1.91 23.86
C ALA A 142 6.27 -2.80 22.70
N ALA A 143 7.11 -3.03 21.69
CA ALA A 143 6.83 -3.99 20.62
C ALA A 143 6.72 -5.41 21.17
N LEU A 144 7.72 -5.88 21.93
CA LEU A 144 7.68 -7.19 22.59
C LEU A 144 6.45 -7.33 23.50
N GLU A 145 6.13 -6.29 24.29
CA GLU A 145 4.97 -6.27 25.17
C GLU A 145 3.66 -6.55 24.43
N TRP A 146 3.45 -5.86 23.32
CA TRP A 146 2.24 -6.02 22.54
C TRP A 146 2.21 -7.36 21.80
N LEU A 147 3.35 -7.82 21.26
CA LEU A 147 3.45 -9.09 20.54
C LEU A 147 3.18 -10.30 21.44
N ASP A 148 3.61 -10.26 22.69
CA ASP A 148 3.28 -11.28 23.70
C ASP A 148 1.76 -11.41 23.93
N THR A 149 0.99 -10.34 23.73
CA THR A 149 -0.49 -10.39 23.79
C THR A 149 -1.11 -11.16 22.62
N LEU A 150 -0.40 -11.31 21.50
CA LEU A 150 -0.84 -12.06 20.33
C LEU A 150 -0.34 -13.50 20.34
N PHE A 151 0.96 -13.69 20.53
CA PHE A 151 1.63 -14.99 20.34
C PHE A 151 1.86 -15.74 21.65
N GLY A 152 2.18 -15.01 22.73
CA GLY A 152 2.69 -15.55 23.98
C GLY A 152 4.15 -15.16 24.19
N THR A 153 4.76 -15.64 25.28
CA THR A 153 6.07 -15.14 25.74
C THR A 153 7.20 -15.35 24.74
N TYR A 154 7.92 -14.27 24.44
CA TYR A 154 9.21 -14.28 23.74
C TYR A 154 10.16 -15.34 24.32
N GLN A 155 10.71 -16.24 23.47
CA GLN A 155 11.43 -17.43 23.96
C GLN A 155 12.89 -17.19 24.32
N TRP A 156 13.52 -16.13 23.79
CA TRP A 156 14.96 -15.91 23.96
C TRP A 156 15.30 -14.95 25.11
N PRO A 157 16.52 -15.03 25.68
CA PRO A 157 16.92 -14.19 26.81
C PRO A 157 17.08 -12.72 26.46
N GLN A 158 17.43 -12.41 25.21
CA GLN A 158 17.67 -11.03 24.79
C GLN A 158 17.19 -10.77 23.37
N LEU A 159 17.10 -9.48 23.04
CA LEU A 159 16.96 -8.98 21.68
C LEU A 159 17.92 -7.81 21.48
N THR A 160 18.74 -7.88 20.43
CA THR A 160 19.66 -6.81 20.04
C THR A 160 19.04 -5.98 18.92
N ASN A 161 18.79 -4.69 19.15
CA ASN A 161 18.34 -3.73 18.15
C ASN A 161 19.50 -2.82 17.72
N VAL A 162 19.97 -2.99 16.48
CA VAL A 162 21.18 -2.33 15.97
C VAL A 162 20.85 -1.39 14.82
N HIS A 163 21.47 -0.22 14.81
CA HIS A 163 21.43 0.68 13.67
C HIS A 163 22.24 0.11 12.48
N ARG A 164 21.60 -0.01 11.31
CA ARG A 164 22.23 -0.38 10.03
C ARG A 164 22.51 0.84 9.14
N ILE A 165 23.33 0.64 8.11
CA ILE A 165 23.74 1.71 7.18
C ILE A 165 22.65 2.04 6.15
N GLU A 166 21.89 1.04 5.70
CA GLU A 166 20.86 1.22 4.68
C GLU A 166 19.49 1.53 5.30
N GLY A 167 18.54 2.02 4.50
CA GLY A 167 17.14 2.12 4.93
C GLY A 167 16.49 0.74 5.08
N GLY A 168 15.28 0.70 5.67
CA GLY A 168 14.54 -0.55 5.93
C GLY A 168 15.05 -1.29 7.18
N GLY A 169 14.74 -2.58 7.26
CA GLY A 169 15.16 -3.44 8.35
C GLY A 169 15.64 -4.82 7.86
N THR A 170 16.21 -5.61 8.77
CA THR A 170 16.53 -7.03 8.58
C THR A 170 16.46 -7.74 9.94
N GLU A 171 15.94 -8.97 9.94
CA GLU A 171 15.39 -9.68 11.09
C GLU A 171 16.12 -10.99 11.44
N PHE A 172 17.34 -10.89 11.93
CA PHE A 172 18.01 -12.09 12.41
C PHE A 172 17.42 -12.56 13.75
N PRO A 173 17.43 -13.86 14.06
CA PRO A 173 17.06 -14.35 15.38
C PRO A 173 17.86 -13.64 16.48
N MET A 174 17.15 -13.17 17.52
CA MET A 174 17.68 -12.35 18.62
C MET A 174 18.34 -11.03 18.20
N MET A 175 18.26 -10.61 16.93
CA MET A 175 18.92 -9.40 16.44
C MET A 175 18.15 -8.74 15.28
N VAL A 176 17.64 -7.54 15.50
CA VAL A 176 17.03 -6.71 14.46
C VAL A 176 17.98 -5.58 14.06
N MET A 177 18.10 -5.34 12.75
CA MET A 177 18.94 -4.29 12.19
C MET A 177 18.06 -3.22 11.54
N ASN A 178 17.86 -2.08 12.21
CA ASN A 178 16.94 -1.03 11.75
C ASN A 178 17.69 0.17 11.15
N GLY A 179 17.25 0.65 9.98
CA GLY A 179 17.78 1.88 9.35
C GLY A 179 17.30 3.17 10.03
N GLY A 180 16.44 3.06 11.05
CA GLY A 180 15.99 4.17 11.87
C GLY A 180 15.15 3.71 13.06
N ALA A 181 15.02 4.54 14.09
CA ALA A 181 14.34 4.15 15.31
C ALA A 181 12.81 4.33 15.29
N SER A 182 12.18 4.50 14.11
CA SER A 182 10.73 4.77 14.06
C SER A 182 9.96 3.63 14.75
N LEU A 183 8.89 3.96 15.49
CA LEU A 183 8.12 2.93 16.20
C LEU A 183 7.55 1.88 15.22
N GLY A 184 7.14 2.28 14.02
CA GLY A 184 6.58 1.36 13.04
C GLY A 184 7.59 0.35 12.53
N LEU A 185 8.79 0.83 12.18
CA LEU A 185 9.88 -0.06 11.75
C LEU A 185 10.30 -1.00 12.89
N ILE A 186 10.50 -0.48 14.11
CA ILE A 186 10.88 -1.33 15.26
C ILE A 186 9.81 -2.40 15.55
N VAL A 187 8.52 -2.07 15.45
CA VAL A 187 7.43 -3.06 15.65
C VAL A 187 7.44 -4.11 14.54
N HIS A 188 7.70 -3.72 13.29
CA HIS A 188 7.83 -4.64 12.15
C HIS A 188 8.96 -5.64 12.37
N GLU A 189 10.18 -5.14 12.57
CA GLU A 189 11.37 -5.99 12.73
C GLU A 189 11.33 -6.84 14.00
N THR A 190 10.79 -6.30 15.10
CA THR A 190 10.59 -7.09 16.33
C THR A 190 9.53 -8.17 16.13
N GLY A 191 8.56 -7.92 15.25
CA GLY A 191 7.56 -8.89 14.81
C GLY A 191 8.13 -10.15 14.21
N HIS A 192 9.11 -9.97 13.34
CA HIS A 192 9.81 -11.04 12.65
C HIS A 192 10.43 -12.06 13.62
N GLN A 193 10.78 -11.64 14.84
CA GLN A 193 11.26 -12.55 15.86
C GLN A 193 10.22 -13.64 16.23
N TYR A 194 8.93 -13.38 16.07
CA TYR A 194 7.86 -14.35 16.30
C TYR A 194 7.46 -15.06 15.01
N THR A 195 7.25 -14.33 13.91
CA THR A 195 6.66 -14.84 12.66
C THR A 195 7.62 -15.62 11.77
N MET A 196 8.93 -15.39 11.91
CA MET A 196 9.97 -16.12 11.18
C MET A 196 11.03 -16.67 12.14
N GLY A 197 11.61 -15.81 12.98
CA GLY A 197 12.63 -16.18 13.96
C GLY A 197 12.27 -17.44 14.75
N GLN A 198 11.05 -17.47 15.29
CA GLN A 198 10.53 -18.60 16.08
C GLN A 198 9.55 -19.47 15.29
N LEU A 199 9.08 -19.04 14.13
CA LEU A 199 8.18 -19.80 13.25
C LEU A 199 8.84 -19.89 11.88
N ALA A 200 9.91 -20.69 11.79
CA ALA A 200 10.86 -20.73 10.68
C ALA A 200 10.18 -21.10 9.35
N ASN A 201 9.53 -20.14 8.73
CA ASN A 201 8.87 -20.26 7.43
C ASN A 201 9.93 -20.14 6.32
N ASN A 202 9.60 -20.64 5.13
CA ASN A 202 10.46 -20.50 3.96
C ASN A 202 10.03 -19.26 3.18
N GLU A 203 10.60 -18.09 3.52
CA GLU A 203 10.16 -16.81 2.93
C GLU A 203 10.30 -16.78 1.40
N TRP A 204 11.32 -17.46 0.86
CA TRP A 204 11.49 -17.57 -0.59
C TRP A 204 10.29 -18.25 -1.28
N ARG A 205 9.65 -19.23 -0.63
CA ARG A 205 8.45 -19.90 -1.14
C ARG A 205 7.15 -19.21 -0.73
N GLU A 206 7.08 -18.77 0.52
CA GLU A 206 5.85 -18.36 1.19
C GLU A 206 6.08 -17.06 1.99
N GLY A 207 6.72 -16.05 1.40
CA GLY A 207 7.10 -14.82 2.09
C GLY A 207 5.96 -14.04 2.74
N TRP A 208 4.72 -14.32 2.36
CA TRP A 208 3.53 -13.78 3.02
C TRP A 208 3.34 -14.28 4.47
N LEU A 209 3.94 -15.43 4.84
CA LEU A 209 4.00 -15.92 6.22
C LEU A 209 4.94 -15.10 7.09
N ASP A 210 5.84 -14.35 6.45
CA ASP A 210 6.78 -13.47 7.12
C ASP A 210 6.37 -12.01 6.99
N GLU A 211 6.67 -11.40 5.84
CA GLU A 211 6.52 -9.97 5.61
C GLU A 211 5.07 -9.49 5.59
N GLY A 212 4.18 -10.30 5.03
CA GLY A 212 2.75 -10.03 5.07
C GLY A 212 2.19 -10.12 6.49
N PHE A 213 2.70 -11.07 7.26
CA PHE A 213 2.28 -11.32 8.63
C PHE A 213 2.76 -10.18 9.53
N THR A 214 4.04 -9.78 9.43
CA THR A 214 4.62 -8.65 10.17
C THR A 214 4.03 -7.32 9.76
N SER A 215 3.69 -7.12 8.49
CA SER A 215 2.94 -5.95 8.03
C SER A 215 1.55 -5.89 8.69
N PHE A 216 0.83 -7.02 8.74
CA PHE A 216 -0.47 -7.12 9.41
C PHE A 216 -0.41 -6.80 10.90
N GLN A 217 0.50 -7.44 11.66
CA GLN A 217 0.61 -7.15 13.08
C GLN A 217 1.09 -5.71 13.35
N THR A 218 1.94 -5.13 12.50
CA THR A 218 2.33 -3.72 12.63
C THR A 218 1.13 -2.80 12.43
N GLY A 219 0.28 -3.08 11.44
CA GLY A 219 -0.99 -2.38 11.25
C GLY A 219 -1.91 -2.51 12.46
N TRP A 220 -2.07 -3.73 13.00
CA TRP A 220 -2.92 -3.98 14.16
C TRP A 220 -2.38 -3.35 15.45
N PHE A 221 -1.06 -3.26 15.61
CA PHE A 221 -0.42 -2.52 16.70
C PHE A 221 -0.90 -1.06 16.68
N PHE A 222 -0.77 -0.38 15.54
CA PHE A 222 -1.16 1.03 15.43
C PHE A 222 -2.66 1.26 15.57
N GLU A 223 -3.49 0.33 15.07
CA GLU A 223 -4.94 0.37 15.27
C GLU A 223 -5.28 0.33 16.77
N THR A 224 -4.69 -0.61 17.52
CA THR A 224 -4.91 -0.74 18.97
C THR A 224 -4.35 0.44 19.78
N HIS A 225 -3.45 1.22 19.19
CA HIS A 225 -2.90 2.46 19.74
C HIS A 225 -3.53 3.74 19.14
N GLY A 226 -4.70 3.61 18.49
CA GLY A 226 -5.55 4.75 18.12
C GLY A 226 -5.20 5.45 16.80
N ARG A 227 -4.38 4.86 15.92
CA ARG A 227 -4.02 5.44 14.61
C ARG A 227 -4.99 5.10 13.46
N GLY A 228 -6.07 4.38 13.74
CA GLY A 228 -7.01 3.89 12.73
C GLY A 228 -6.57 2.53 12.15
N ALA A 229 -7.47 1.89 11.40
CA ALA A 229 -7.21 0.57 10.81
C ALA A 229 -6.28 0.69 9.61
N ALA A 230 -5.28 -0.19 9.52
CA ALA A 230 -4.32 -0.19 8.42
C ALA A 230 -4.98 -0.51 7.06
N TYR A 231 -6.07 -1.27 7.07
CA TYR A 231 -6.87 -1.58 5.89
C TYR A 231 -7.22 -0.32 5.06
N GLU A 232 -7.62 0.78 5.70
CA GLU A 232 -8.04 2.02 4.99
C GLU A 232 -6.90 2.69 4.21
N VAL A 233 -5.65 2.36 4.54
CA VAL A 233 -4.45 2.89 3.90
C VAL A 233 -3.94 1.95 2.82
N VAL A 234 -3.91 0.65 3.10
CA VAL A 234 -3.31 -0.37 2.23
C VAL A 234 -4.26 -0.80 1.10
N GLU A 235 -5.56 -0.90 1.38
CA GLU A 235 -6.55 -1.40 0.42
C GLU A 235 -6.58 -0.63 -0.91
N PRO A 236 -6.62 0.73 -0.92
CA PRO A 236 -6.77 1.47 -2.17
C PRO A 236 -5.60 1.24 -3.14
N GLN A 237 -4.39 1.02 -2.62
CA GLN A 237 -3.19 0.71 -3.40
C GLN A 237 -3.29 -0.67 -4.04
N VAL A 238 -3.60 -1.69 -3.25
CA VAL A 238 -3.75 -3.07 -3.76
C VAL A 238 -4.91 -3.16 -4.75
N LEU A 239 -6.03 -2.51 -4.46
CA LEU A 239 -7.17 -2.49 -5.35
C LEU A 239 -6.84 -1.83 -6.70
N TRP A 240 -6.02 -0.77 -6.71
CA TRP A 240 -5.54 -0.20 -7.96
C TRP A 240 -4.71 -1.21 -8.75
N LEU A 241 -3.82 -1.97 -8.10
CA LEU A 241 -3.04 -3.02 -8.75
C LEU A 241 -3.95 -4.13 -9.32
N ASP A 242 -4.97 -4.55 -8.59
CA ASP A 242 -5.93 -5.57 -9.04
C ASP A 242 -6.71 -5.08 -10.28
N LEU A 243 -7.26 -3.87 -10.23
CA LEU A 243 -8.04 -3.28 -11.34
C LEU A 243 -7.19 -2.99 -12.58
N GLN A 244 -5.89 -2.72 -12.39
CA GLN A 244 -4.96 -2.52 -13.49
C GLN A 244 -4.33 -3.83 -13.98
N GLY A 245 -4.60 -5.00 -13.38
CA GLY A 245 -3.98 -6.26 -13.81
C GLY A 245 -2.50 -6.38 -13.46
N TRP A 246 -2.04 -5.61 -12.47
CA TRP A 246 -0.67 -5.66 -11.95
C TRP A 246 -0.48 -6.74 -10.89
N SER A 247 -1.51 -7.02 -10.10
CA SER A 247 -1.44 -8.04 -9.05
C SER A 247 -1.13 -9.43 -9.60
N GLU A 248 -0.40 -10.20 -8.80
CA GLU A 248 -0.10 -11.62 -9.02
C GLU A 248 -0.49 -12.41 -7.76
N PRO A 249 -0.64 -13.74 -7.84
CA PRO A 249 -0.88 -14.54 -6.63
C PRO A 249 0.22 -14.30 -5.60
N VAL A 250 -0.19 -14.06 -4.34
CA VAL A 250 0.72 -13.80 -3.21
C VAL A 250 1.57 -15.03 -2.89
N SER A 251 1.06 -16.24 -3.14
CA SER A 251 1.76 -17.51 -2.92
C SER A 251 2.76 -17.91 -4.01
N LEU A 252 3.05 -17.02 -4.97
CA LEU A 252 4.14 -17.28 -5.91
C LEU A 252 5.48 -17.32 -5.16
N VAL A 253 6.35 -18.26 -5.56
CA VAL A 253 7.75 -18.28 -5.15
C VAL A 253 8.42 -17.00 -5.67
N SER A 254 9.31 -16.38 -4.89
CA SER A 254 9.86 -15.03 -5.15
C SER A 254 10.40 -14.84 -6.58
N GLU A 255 11.06 -15.84 -7.16
CA GLU A 255 11.63 -15.79 -8.51
C GLU A 255 10.59 -15.75 -9.65
N ARG A 256 9.33 -16.09 -9.35
CA ARG A 256 8.26 -16.18 -10.37
C ARG A 256 7.47 -14.90 -10.54
N PHE A 257 7.67 -13.91 -9.67
CA PHE A 257 7.04 -12.60 -9.84
C PHE A 257 7.63 -11.87 -11.04
N ARG A 258 6.81 -11.05 -11.69
CA ARG A 258 7.24 -10.32 -12.90
C ARG A 258 8.37 -9.34 -12.64
N ASP A 259 8.38 -8.72 -11.47
CA ASP A 259 9.42 -7.80 -11.00
C ASP A 259 9.38 -7.64 -9.49
N PHE A 260 10.45 -7.08 -8.93
CA PHE A 260 10.61 -6.90 -7.49
C PHE A 260 9.57 -5.95 -6.87
N VAL A 261 9.05 -4.98 -7.63
CA VAL A 261 8.03 -4.06 -7.10
C VAL A 261 6.72 -4.81 -6.91
N ILE A 262 6.30 -5.59 -7.90
CA ILE A 262 5.11 -6.44 -7.75
C ILE A 262 5.31 -7.50 -6.67
N TYR A 263 6.49 -8.13 -6.58
CA TYR A 263 6.85 -9.02 -5.47
C TYR A 263 6.58 -8.33 -4.12
N ASN A 264 7.16 -7.15 -3.90
CA ASN A 264 7.03 -6.42 -2.64
C ASN A 264 5.58 -6.02 -2.34
N GLU A 265 4.85 -5.50 -3.32
CA GLU A 265 3.43 -5.15 -3.14
C GLU A 265 2.55 -6.37 -2.81
N MET A 266 2.83 -7.54 -3.41
CA MET A 266 2.04 -8.75 -3.14
C MET A 266 2.39 -9.36 -1.77
N ILE A 267 3.68 -9.45 -1.45
CA ILE A 267 4.17 -10.12 -0.24
C ILE A 267 3.97 -9.28 1.03
N TYR A 268 3.96 -7.95 0.93
CA TYR A 268 3.69 -7.07 2.07
C TYR A 268 2.24 -6.60 2.08
N ALA A 269 1.85 -5.76 1.11
CA ALA A 269 0.58 -5.04 1.14
C ALA A 269 -0.63 -5.97 0.91
N LYS A 270 -0.61 -6.79 -0.15
CA LYS A 270 -1.73 -7.71 -0.43
C LYS A 270 -1.82 -8.85 0.58
N ALA A 271 -0.68 -9.38 1.02
CA ALA A 271 -0.64 -10.35 2.11
C ALA A 271 -1.17 -9.78 3.43
N GLN A 272 -0.81 -8.53 3.78
CA GLN A 272 -1.42 -7.84 4.92
C GLN A 272 -2.94 -7.78 4.80
N LEU A 273 -3.47 -7.43 3.62
CA LEU A 273 -4.92 -7.43 3.40
C LEU A 273 -5.52 -8.82 3.57
N PHE A 274 -4.86 -9.89 3.12
CA PHE A 274 -5.33 -11.25 3.39
C PHE A 274 -5.52 -11.52 4.88
N TYR A 275 -4.58 -11.11 5.74
CA TYR A 275 -4.74 -11.27 7.19
C TYR A 275 -5.82 -10.36 7.79
N GLU A 276 -5.98 -9.14 7.28
CA GLU A 276 -7.08 -8.25 7.68
C GLU A 276 -8.45 -8.84 7.31
N GLU A 277 -8.54 -9.53 6.17
CA GLU A 277 -9.74 -10.19 5.67
C GLU A 277 -10.01 -11.51 6.39
N LEU A 278 -8.97 -12.28 6.73
CA LEU A 278 -9.08 -13.40 7.65
C LEU A 278 -9.62 -12.92 9.00
N ARG A 279 -9.06 -11.84 9.56
CA ARG A 279 -9.52 -11.22 10.80
C ARG A 279 -10.96 -10.71 10.69
N TYR A 280 -11.35 -10.12 9.55
CA TYR A 280 -12.73 -9.71 9.28
C TYR A 280 -13.68 -10.92 9.33
N VAL A 281 -13.32 -12.01 8.66
CA VAL A 281 -14.12 -13.24 8.59
C VAL A 281 -14.24 -13.89 9.97
N VAL A 282 -13.13 -14.11 10.68
CA VAL A 282 -13.15 -14.86 11.95
C VAL A 282 -13.50 -13.99 13.17
N GLY A 283 -13.27 -12.67 13.08
CA GLY A 283 -13.39 -11.72 14.18
C GLY A 283 -12.17 -11.70 15.11
N ASP A 284 -11.91 -10.55 15.73
CA ASP A 284 -10.73 -10.27 16.55
C ASP A 284 -10.45 -11.31 17.64
N ALA A 285 -11.48 -11.71 18.38
CA ALA A 285 -11.32 -12.66 19.48
C ALA A 285 -10.89 -14.05 19.00
N VAL A 286 -11.36 -14.47 17.83
CA VAL A 286 -10.97 -15.75 17.21
C VAL A 286 -9.59 -15.60 16.60
N MET A 287 -9.29 -14.48 15.93
CA MET A 287 -7.97 -14.20 15.36
C MET A 287 -6.87 -14.26 16.43
N ARG A 288 -7.06 -13.61 17.59
CA ARG A 288 -6.09 -13.71 18.71
C ARG A 288 -5.89 -15.15 19.19
N ARG A 289 -6.95 -15.96 19.21
CA ARG A 289 -6.83 -17.39 19.57
C ARG A 289 -6.11 -18.19 18.49
N ILE A 290 -6.32 -17.88 17.21
CA ILE A 290 -5.59 -18.50 16.10
C ILE A 290 -4.10 -18.22 16.26
N LEU A 291 -3.70 -16.95 16.41
CA LEU A 291 -2.29 -16.57 16.57
C LEU A 291 -1.63 -17.25 17.76
N ARG A 292 -2.29 -17.22 18.92
CA ARG A 292 -1.80 -17.87 20.14
C ARG A 292 -1.68 -19.39 20.00
N THR A 293 -2.64 -20.04 19.33
CA THR A 293 -2.62 -21.49 19.11
C THR A 293 -1.54 -21.87 18.10
N TYR A 294 -1.41 -21.09 17.02
CA TYR A 294 -0.42 -21.29 15.97
C TYR A 294 0.99 -21.22 16.56
N PHE A 295 1.29 -20.14 17.27
CA PHE A 295 2.57 -19.95 17.92
C PHE A 295 2.85 -21.04 18.97
N ALA A 296 1.91 -21.32 19.88
CA ALA A 296 2.14 -22.34 20.91
C ALA A 296 2.42 -23.74 20.34
N ARG A 297 1.84 -24.07 19.19
CA ARG A 297 2.00 -25.38 18.53
C ARG A 297 3.28 -25.48 17.70
N TRP A 298 3.63 -24.40 17.03
CA TRP A 298 4.65 -24.39 15.99
C TRP A 298 5.91 -23.62 16.35
N LYS A 299 5.97 -22.93 17.50
CA LYS A 299 7.19 -22.26 17.94
C LYS A 299 8.38 -23.23 17.88
N LEU A 300 9.47 -22.74 17.34
CA LEU A 300 10.73 -23.42 17.11
C LEU A 300 10.60 -24.66 16.21
N LYS A 301 9.75 -24.55 15.19
CA LYS A 301 9.57 -25.54 14.11
C LYS A 301 9.43 -24.82 12.77
N HIS A 302 9.65 -25.55 11.70
CA HIS A 302 9.30 -25.10 10.35
C HIS A 302 7.78 -25.12 10.15
N VAL A 303 7.28 -24.09 9.46
CA VAL A 303 5.86 -23.89 9.17
C VAL A 303 5.64 -23.57 7.70
N ASP A 304 4.44 -23.88 7.21
CA ASP A 304 4.00 -23.61 5.85
C ASP A 304 2.52 -23.15 5.83
N GLU A 305 1.98 -22.86 4.63
CA GLU A 305 0.56 -22.49 4.47
C GLU A 305 -0.38 -23.52 5.12
N ALA A 306 -0.08 -24.81 4.96
CA ALA A 306 -0.93 -25.88 5.47
C ALA A 306 -0.96 -25.89 7.01
N ALA A 307 0.17 -25.66 7.66
CA ALA A 307 0.29 -25.53 9.10
C ALA A 307 -0.54 -24.35 9.65
N PHE A 308 -0.47 -23.18 8.99
CA PHE A 308 -1.24 -22.00 9.40
C PHE A 308 -2.74 -22.21 9.15
N ARG A 309 -3.12 -22.61 7.94
CA ARG A 309 -4.53 -22.86 7.57
C ARG A 309 -5.20 -23.88 8.48
N ALA A 310 -4.52 -24.97 8.80
CA ALA A 310 -5.07 -26.00 9.69
C ALA A 310 -5.43 -25.43 11.07
N VAL A 311 -4.59 -24.55 11.64
CA VAL A 311 -4.89 -23.86 12.91
C VAL A 311 -6.05 -22.88 12.75
N CYS A 312 -6.08 -22.11 11.65
CA CYS A 312 -7.17 -21.19 11.36
C CYS A 312 -8.54 -21.92 11.32
N GLU A 313 -8.64 -23.02 10.58
CA GLU A 313 -9.87 -23.80 10.44
C GLU A 313 -10.25 -24.51 11.74
N GLU A 314 -9.27 -25.09 12.45
CA GLU A 314 -9.50 -25.74 13.75
C GLU A 314 -10.10 -24.78 14.78
N VAL A 315 -9.49 -23.61 14.96
CA VAL A 315 -9.86 -22.65 16.00
C VAL A 315 -11.12 -21.87 15.62
N SER A 316 -11.29 -21.54 14.34
CA SER A 316 -12.50 -20.83 13.87
C SER A 316 -13.71 -21.73 13.70
N ARG A 317 -13.50 -23.05 13.56
CA ARG A 317 -14.53 -24.05 13.20
C ARG A 317 -15.21 -23.74 11.87
N ARG A 318 -14.47 -23.17 10.92
CA ARG A 318 -14.94 -22.80 9.58
C ARG A 318 -14.03 -23.39 8.52
N ASP A 319 -14.59 -23.72 7.37
CA ASP A 319 -13.81 -23.98 6.16
C ASP A 319 -13.32 -22.64 5.58
N LEU A 320 -12.01 -22.47 5.52
CA LEU A 320 -11.36 -21.24 5.06
C LEU A 320 -10.60 -21.47 3.74
N GLY A 321 -10.74 -22.64 3.11
CA GLY A 321 -10.04 -22.96 1.87
C GLY A 321 -10.35 -22.01 0.72
N TRP A 322 -11.59 -21.51 0.68
CA TRP A 322 -11.98 -20.50 -0.30
C TRP A 322 -11.22 -19.18 -0.10
N LEU A 323 -10.97 -18.76 1.16
CA LEU A 323 -10.31 -17.51 1.48
C LEU A 323 -8.84 -17.58 1.06
N PHE A 324 -8.13 -18.63 1.49
CA PHE A 324 -6.75 -18.88 1.10
C PHE A 324 -6.62 -19.01 -0.43
N GLY A 325 -7.52 -19.78 -1.06
CA GLY A 325 -7.53 -19.94 -2.52
C GLY A 325 -7.71 -18.64 -3.29
N GLN A 326 -8.63 -17.77 -2.87
CA GLN A 326 -8.89 -16.51 -3.57
C GLN A 326 -7.81 -15.45 -3.34
N TRP A 327 -7.30 -15.33 -2.12
CA TRP A 327 -6.41 -14.23 -1.73
C TRP A 327 -4.93 -14.56 -1.93
N LEU A 328 -4.53 -15.82 -1.73
CA LEU A 328 -3.12 -16.23 -1.88
C LEU A 328 -2.84 -16.77 -3.28
N HIS A 329 -3.73 -17.59 -3.84
CA HIS A 329 -3.48 -18.35 -5.06
C HIS A 329 -4.14 -17.76 -6.32
N ALA A 330 -4.85 -16.64 -6.19
CA ALA A 330 -5.56 -15.99 -7.29
C ALA A 330 -5.61 -14.46 -7.12
N THR A 331 -6.16 -13.79 -8.14
CA THR A 331 -6.37 -12.33 -8.14
C THR A 331 -7.79 -11.97 -8.59
N PRO A 332 -8.85 -12.52 -7.95
CA PRO A 332 -10.22 -12.23 -8.35
C PRO A 332 -10.61 -10.80 -7.94
N LEU A 333 -11.57 -10.23 -8.66
CA LEU A 333 -12.21 -8.98 -8.27
C LEU A 333 -13.49 -9.26 -7.49
N ILE A 334 -13.70 -8.54 -6.39
CA ILE A 334 -14.94 -8.58 -5.60
C ILE A 334 -15.81 -7.40 -6.03
N ASP A 335 -17.06 -7.67 -6.40
CA ASP A 335 -18.06 -6.65 -6.76
C ASP A 335 -19.44 -7.20 -6.44
N TYR A 336 -20.16 -6.48 -5.60
CA TYR A 336 -21.54 -6.74 -5.26
C TYR A 336 -22.45 -5.63 -5.76
N ARG A 337 -23.73 -5.93 -5.93
CA ARG A 337 -24.75 -4.92 -6.17
C ARG A 337 -25.92 -5.12 -5.24
N LEU A 338 -26.33 -4.04 -4.57
CA LEU A 338 -27.59 -4.02 -3.85
C LEU A 338 -28.73 -3.88 -4.87
N GLN A 339 -29.36 -5.01 -5.21
CA GLN A 339 -30.37 -5.06 -6.27
C GLN A 339 -31.73 -4.58 -5.79
N ARG A 340 -32.17 -5.02 -4.60
CA ARG A 340 -33.53 -4.72 -4.10
C ARG A 340 -33.61 -4.79 -2.58
N VAL A 341 -34.41 -3.91 -1.98
CA VAL A 341 -34.77 -3.96 -0.55
C VAL A 341 -36.30 -3.96 -0.43
N GLU A 342 -36.83 -4.98 0.22
CA GLU A 342 -38.26 -5.13 0.50
C GLU A 342 -38.50 -5.03 2.00
N ARG A 343 -39.38 -4.10 2.43
CA ARG A 343 -39.70 -3.89 3.85
C ARG A 343 -41.18 -4.14 4.07
N ARG A 344 -41.53 -5.04 4.99
CA ARG A 344 -42.91 -5.37 5.36
C ARG A 344 -43.10 -5.22 6.87
N ARG A 345 -44.15 -4.51 7.28
CA ARG A 345 -44.53 -4.42 8.70
C ARG A 345 -45.11 -5.76 9.16
N LEU A 346 -44.71 -6.24 10.34
CA LEU A 346 -45.22 -7.50 10.89
C LEU A 346 -46.50 -7.25 11.73
N GLN A 347 -47.40 -8.24 11.77
CA GLN A 347 -48.53 -8.24 12.70
C GLN A 347 -47.98 -8.40 14.12
N GLY A 348 -48.24 -7.43 15.00
CA GLY A 348 -47.64 -7.34 16.34
C GLY A 348 -46.56 -6.26 16.50
N GLY A 349 -46.19 -5.55 15.42
CA GLY A 349 -45.15 -4.52 15.45
C GLY A 349 -43.82 -4.99 14.87
N GLY A 350 -42.90 -4.07 14.61
CA GLY A 350 -41.64 -4.35 13.93
C GLY A 350 -41.74 -4.53 12.41
N TRP A 351 -40.61 -4.84 11.79
CA TRP A 351 -40.42 -4.91 10.36
C TRP A 351 -39.62 -6.15 9.97
N ARG A 352 -40.04 -6.82 8.89
CA ARG A 352 -39.24 -7.80 8.16
C ARG A 352 -38.68 -7.15 6.91
N THR A 353 -37.37 -7.24 6.75
CA THR A 353 -36.66 -6.71 5.59
C THR A 353 -36.00 -7.84 4.84
N THR A 354 -36.12 -7.84 3.51
CA THR A 354 -35.41 -8.77 2.62
C THR A 354 -34.57 -7.97 1.65
N VAL A 355 -33.28 -8.22 1.63
CA VAL A 355 -32.30 -7.59 0.73
C VAL A 355 -31.90 -8.62 -0.31
N THR A 356 -31.97 -8.24 -1.59
CA THR A 356 -31.45 -9.04 -2.71
C THR A 356 -30.13 -8.44 -3.15
N ILE A 357 -29.09 -9.24 -3.13
CA ILE A 357 -27.71 -8.90 -3.50
C ILE A 357 -27.35 -9.72 -4.74
N GLU A 358 -26.61 -9.12 -5.64
CA GLU A 358 -26.08 -9.76 -6.83
C GLU A 358 -24.56 -9.69 -6.81
N ARG A 359 -23.88 -10.81 -7.02
CA ARG A 359 -22.43 -10.87 -7.17
C ARG A 359 -22.07 -10.68 -8.64
N LEU A 360 -21.30 -9.64 -8.93
CA LEU A 360 -20.85 -9.28 -10.27
C LEU A 360 -19.39 -9.66 -10.52
N GLY A 361 -18.58 -9.71 -9.45
CA GLY A 361 -17.18 -10.10 -9.50
C GLY A 361 -16.98 -11.61 -9.38
N ASP A 362 -15.83 -12.10 -9.85
CA ASP A 362 -15.48 -13.52 -9.78
C ASP A 362 -15.11 -13.96 -8.35
N GLY A 363 -14.62 -13.03 -7.53
CA GLY A 363 -14.34 -13.24 -6.11
C GLY A 363 -15.54 -12.94 -5.22
N TRP A 364 -15.48 -13.44 -3.99
CA TRP A 364 -16.52 -13.19 -3.00
C TRP A 364 -15.99 -13.13 -1.57
N MET A 365 -16.72 -12.40 -0.71
CA MET A 365 -16.53 -12.29 0.74
C MET A 365 -17.91 -12.23 1.41
N PRO A 366 -18.06 -12.69 2.67
CA PRO A 366 -19.22 -12.32 3.47
C PRO A 366 -19.36 -10.79 3.51
N VAL A 367 -20.56 -10.27 3.28
CA VAL A 367 -20.78 -8.82 3.16
C VAL A 367 -21.82 -8.33 4.17
N GLU A 368 -21.42 -7.34 4.96
CA GLU A 368 -22.30 -6.68 5.93
C GLU A 368 -23.42 -5.91 5.23
N ILE A 369 -24.65 -6.02 5.75
CA ILE A 369 -25.82 -5.28 5.29
C ILE A 369 -26.24 -4.36 6.43
N GLY A 370 -26.11 -3.05 6.20
CA GLY A 370 -26.34 -2.06 7.25
C GLY A 370 -26.77 -0.71 6.73
N ASP A 371 -27.02 0.19 7.66
CA ASP A 371 -26.95 1.63 7.42
C ASP A 371 -25.63 2.17 8.01
N ARG A 372 -25.51 3.50 8.20
CA ARG A 372 -24.28 4.10 8.74
C ARG A 372 -24.01 3.65 10.19
N ASP A 373 -25.05 3.35 10.94
CA ASP A 373 -24.98 3.23 12.40
C ASP A 373 -25.23 1.79 12.87
N THR A 374 -25.87 0.96 12.05
CA THR A 374 -26.30 -0.39 12.43
C THR A 374 -26.07 -1.41 11.33
N ILE A 375 -25.44 -2.53 11.70
CA ILE A 375 -25.40 -3.74 10.88
C ILE A 375 -26.60 -4.61 11.24
N TYR A 376 -27.41 -4.97 10.25
CA TYR A 376 -28.62 -5.76 10.47
C TYR A 376 -28.46 -7.24 10.13
N ALA A 377 -27.62 -7.55 9.14
CA ALA A 377 -27.36 -8.89 8.66
C ALA A 377 -26.01 -8.97 7.95
N VAL A 378 -25.55 -10.19 7.68
CA VAL A 378 -24.37 -10.47 6.86
C VAL A 378 -24.80 -11.48 5.80
N ALA A 379 -24.55 -11.18 4.53
CA ALA A 379 -24.74 -12.12 3.43
C ALA A 379 -23.52 -13.03 3.31
N THR A 380 -23.69 -14.24 2.79
CA THR A 380 -22.55 -15.11 2.46
C THR A 380 -21.71 -14.53 1.33
N GLY A 381 -22.36 -13.82 0.39
CA GLY A 381 -21.73 -13.25 -0.79
C GLY A 381 -21.39 -14.28 -1.87
N GLN A 382 -21.64 -15.57 -1.65
CA GLN A 382 -21.17 -16.65 -2.52
C GLN A 382 -22.06 -16.83 -3.78
N ALA A 383 -23.39 -16.81 -3.58
CA ALA A 383 -24.35 -17.01 -4.65
C ALA A 383 -24.35 -15.84 -5.64
N ALA A 384 -24.56 -16.12 -6.93
CA ALA A 384 -24.70 -15.09 -7.95
C ALA A 384 -25.82 -14.10 -7.61
N VAL A 385 -26.91 -14.60 -7.00
CA VAL A 385 -27.96 -13.79 -6.38
C VAL A 385 -28.28 -14.38 -5.01
N GLU A 386 -28.20 -13.55 -3.96
CA GLU A 386 -28.50 -13.94 -2.58
C GLU A 386 -29.66 -13.10 -2.02
N ARG A 387 -30.57 -13.73 -1.29
CA ARG A 387 -31.66 -13.06 -0.57
C ARG A 387 -31.46 -13.21 0.93
N VAL A 388 -31.18 -12.10 1.61
CA VAL A 388 -30.95 -12.07 3.05
C VAL A 388 -32.14 -11.41 3.75
N GLY A 389 -32.72 -12.11 4.71
CA GLY A 389 -33.87 -11.64 5.48
C GLY A 389 -33.49 -11.36 6.94
N PHE A 390 -33.95 -10.24 7.49
CA PHE A 390 -33.81 -9.91 8.91
C PHE A 390 -35.04 -9.21 9.47
N THR A 391 -35.15 -9.16 10.80
CA THR A 391 -36.24 -8.47 11.51
C THR A 391 -35.70 -7.36 12.40
N SER A 392 -36.40 -6.24 12.48
CA SER A 392 -36.03 -5.08 13.29
C SER A 392 -37.24 -4.44 13.97
N ALA A 393 -37.04 -3.84 15.14
CA ALA A 393 -38.11 -3.16 15.88
C ALA A 393 -38.62 -1.90 15.15
N ARG A 394 -37.70 -1.16 14.53
CA ARG A 394 -38.00 0.04 13.71
C ARG A 394 -37.83 -0.26 12.24
N ARG A 395 -38.47 0.53 11.38
CA ARG A 395 -38.30 0.42 9.92
C ARG A 395 -36.84 0.78 9.61
N PRO A 396 -36.03 -0.13 9.04
CA PRO A 396 -34.66 0.20 8.69
C PRO A 396 -34.63 1.37 7.71
N GLY A 397 -33.65 2.25 7.90
CA GLY A 397 -33.36 3.35 6.98
C GLY A 397 -32.86 2.86 5.63
N ARG A 398 -32.16 3.73 4.90
CA ARG A 398 -31.53 3.35 3.64
C ARG A 398 -30.39 2.37 3.91
N LEU A 399 -30.43 1.23 3.24
CA LEU A 399 -29.41 0.19 3.43
C LEU A 399 -28.28 0.33 2.40
N MET A 400 -27.11 -0.17 2.78
CA MET A 400 -25.97 -0.39 1.92
C MET A 400 -25.29 -1.72 2.27
N LEU A 401 -24.60 -2.27 1.27
CA LEU A 401 -23.62 -3.32 1.45
C LEU A 401 -22.31 -2.69 1.91
N ASP A 402 -21.62 -3.40 2.79
CA ASP A 402 -20.33 -3.04 3.34
C ASP A 402 -20.25 -1.58 3.85
N PRO A 403 -21.10 -1.19 4.83
CA PRO A 403 -21.12 0.17 5.36
C PRO A 403 -19.80 0.60 6.02
N ARG A 404 -18.93 -0.37 6.34
CA ARG A 404 -17.61 -0.14 6.95
C ARG A 404 -16.46 -0.20 5.95
N GLY A 405 -16.70 -0.57 4.70
CA GLY A 405 -15.70 -0.59 3.64
C GLY A 405 -14.60 -1.63 3.85
N ARG A 406 -14.94 -2.87 4.22
CA ARG A 406 -14.02 -3.96 4.58
C ARG A 406 -14.04 -5.17 3.63
N THR A 407 -14.73 -5.12 2.49
CA THR A 407 -14.92 -6.30 1.61
C THR A 407 -14.11 -6.29 0.32
N HIS A 408 -13.18 -5.33 0.17
CA HIS A 408 -12.41 -5.08 -1.05
C HIS A 408 -13.27 -4.92 -2.33
N ASP A 409 -14.54 -4.54 -2.16
CA ASP A 409 -15.51 -4.41 -3.25
C ASP A 409 -15.18 -3.21 -4.14
N TRP A 410 -14.70 -3.43 -5.35
CA TRP A 410 -14.11 -2.37 -6.15
C TRP A 410 -15.11 -1.27 -6.59
N ASN A 411 -16.42 -1.55 -6.61
CA ASN A 411 -17.44 -0.64 -7.12
C ASN A 411 -18.51 -0.28 -6.09
N MET A 412 -18.13 0.33 -4.97
CA MET A 412 -19.11 0.71 -3.92
C MET A 412 -20.24 1.66 -4.37
N LEU A 413 -20.22 2.22 -5.59
CA LEU A 413 -21.33 3.03 -6.09
C LEU A 413 -22.61 2.22 -6.32
N ASN A 414 -22.53 0.91 -6.57
CA ASN A 414 -23.70 0.04 -6.78
C ASN A 414 -24.18 -0.65 -5.47
N ASN A 415 -23.51 -0.40 -4.33
CA ASN A 415 -23.77 -1.06 -3.05
C ASN A 415 -24.89 -0.42 -2.23
N ARG A 416 -25.51 0.64 -2.73
CA ARG A 416 -26.53 1.39 -1.98
C ARG A 416 -27.90 1.15 -2.57
N GLU A 417 -28.91 1.15 -1.70
CA GLU A 417 -30.31 1.13 -2.13
C GLU A 417 -30.59 2.31 -3.08
N GLN A 418 -31.08 2.00 -4.27
CA GLN A 418 -31.35 2.98 -5.30
C GLN A 418 -32.55 3.85 -4.94
N ARG A 419 -32.50 5.13 -5.34
CA ARG A 419 -33.65 6.03 -5.25
C ARG A 419 -34.19 6.24 -6.66
N TRP A 420 -35.51 6.18 -6.81
CA TRP A 420 -36.13 6.57 -8.06
C TRP A 420 -35.78 8.04 -8.39
N GLY A 421 -35.21 8.28 -9.57
CA GLY A 421 -34.83 9.63 -10.06
C GLY A 421 -33.49 10.19 -9.59
N VAL A 422 -32.77 9.52 -8.66
CA VAL A 422 -31.39 9.90 -8.27
C VAL A 422 -30.51 8.73 -8.67
N GLY A 423 -29.53 8.97 -9.54
CA GLY A 423 -28.72 7.93 -10.20
C GLY A 423 -28.03 6.93 -9.25
N ARG A 424 -27.29 5.99 -9.85
CA ARG A 424 -26.76 4.80 -9.14
C ARG A 424 -25.82 5.13 -7.97
N GLY A 425 -25.08 6.24 -7.99
CA GLY A 425 -24.03 6.52 -7.00
C GLY A 425 -24.42 7.46 -5.84
N ALA A 426 -23.69 7.34 -4.73
CA ALA A 426 -23.59 8.42 -3.74
C ALA A 426 -22.72 9.55 -4.29
N TRP A 427 -23.10 10.79 -4.00
CA TRP A 427 -22.37 11.99 -4.42
C TRP A 427 -21.91 12.79 -3.20
N GLU A 428 -20.69 13.31 -3.25
CA GLU A 428 -20.23 14.39 -2.38
C GLU A 428 -20.05 15.64 -3.22
N VAL A 429 -20.88 16.65 -2.97
CA VAL A 429 -20.77 17.96 -3.61
C VAL A 429 -20.04 18.91 -2.67
N ARG A 430 -19.00 19.57 -3.16
CA ARG A 430 -18.16 20.48 -2.34
C ARG A 430 -17.61 21.64 -3.15
N LEU A 431 -17.12 22.66 -2.46
CA LEU A 431 -16.28 23.68 -3.08
C LEU A 431 -14.91 23.08 -3.41
N ASP A 432 -14.41 23.45 -4.58
CA ASP A 432 -13.17 22.91 -5.13
C ASP A 432 -11.93 23.59 -4.54
N ASP A 433 -10.95 22.78 -4.15
CA ASP A 433 -9.60 23.23 -3.82
C ASP A 433 -8.69 22.98 -5.03
N PRO A 434 -8.26 24.00 -5.77
CA PRO A 434 -7.43 23.81 -6.96
C PRO A 434 -6.04 23.23 -6.66
N THR A 435 -5.61 23.19 -5.39
CA THR A 435 -4.32 22.65 -4.96
C THR A 435 -4.41 21.20 -4.48
N ASN A 436 -5.62 20.71 -4.17
CA ASN A 436 -5.82 19.38 -3.62
C ASN A 436 -7.04 18.69 -4.25
N GLU A 437 -6.88 17.44 -4.69
CA GLU A 437 -7.97 16.64 -5.26
C GLU A 437 -8.50 15.69 -4.18
N THR A 438 -9.78 15.84 -3.82
CA THR A 438 -10.42 14.93 -2.87
C THR A 438 -10.94 13.69 -3.59
N VAL A 439 -10.58 12.51 -3.08
CA VAL A 439 -11.01 11.21 -3.61
C VAL A 439 -11.76 10.45 -2.52
N ARG A 440 -12.76 9.66 -2.90
CA ARG A 440 -13.53 8.81 -1.99
C ARG A 440 -13.71 7.41 -2.58
N ARG A 441 -13.68 6.41 -1.71
CA ARG A 441 -13.92 4.99 -2.04
C ARG A 441 -15.42 4.68 -2.23
N ASP A 442 -16.27 5.34 -1.47
CA ASP A 442 -17.69 4.99 -1.28
C ASP A 442 -18.69 5.90 -2.01
N ARG A 443 -18.21 6.91 -2.75
CA ARG A 443 -19.00 7.93 -3.44
C ARG A 443 -18.20 8.66 -4.52
N LEU A 444 -18.90 9.22 -5.51
CA LEU A 444 -18.34 10.13 -6.51
C LEU A 444 -18.20 11.53 -5.89
N VAL A 445 -17.03 12.14 -6.00
CA VAL A 445 -16.77 13.51 -5.56
C VAL A 445 -17.01 14.45 -6.73
N SER A 446 -17.80 15.51 -6.52
CA SER A 446 -18.07 16.58 -7.48
C SER A 446 -17.71 17.92 -6.83
N ALA A 447 -16.58 18.48 -7.24
CA ALA A 447 -16.01 19.69 -6.65
C ALA A 447 -16.22 20.90 -7.56
N TRP A 448 -16.80 21.97 -7.03
CA TRP A 448 -17.26 23.12 -7.81
C TRP A 448 -16.47 24.40 -7.49
N LEU A 449 -16.03 25.13 -8.52
CA LEU A 449 -15.30 26.39 -8.41
C LEU A 449 -15.93 27.48 -9.28
N PRO A 450 -16.40 28.60 -8.70
CA PRO A 450 -16.70 29.80 -9.46
C PRO A 450 -15.41 30.34 -10.09
N VAL A 451 -15.46 30.69 -11.37
CA VAL A 451 -14.34 31.25 -12.11
C VAL A 451 -14.77 32.52 -12.83
N ALA A 452 -13.84 33.46 -12.97
CA ALA A 452 -14.07 34.67 -13.75
C ALA A 452 -12.78 35.11 -14.43
N TRP A 453 -12.91 35.65 -15.64
CA TRP A 453 -11.83 36.29 -16.38
C TRP A 453 -12.39 37.35 -17.31
N SER A 454 -11.53 38.06 -18.03
CA SER A 454 -11.96 38.99 -19.07
C SER A 454 -11.10 38.89 -20.31
N ASN A 455 -11.70 39.24 -21.46
CA ASN A 455 -11.00 39.45 -22.71
C ASN A 455 -11.72 40.54 -23.54
N ASP A 456 -11.08 41.02 -24.61
CA ASP A 456 -11.58 42.17 -25.38
C ASP A 456 -12.89 41.89 -26.13
N PHE A 457 -13.17 40.62 -26.46
CA PHE A 457 -14.29 40.21 -27.31
C PHE A 457 -15.54 39.77 -26.54
N SER A 458 -15.36 39.22 -25.33
CA SER A 458 -16.41 38.78 -24.41
C SER A 458 -16.63 39.75 -23.24
N GLY A 459 -15.69 40.66 -22.97
CA GLY A 459 -15.65 41.40 -21.72
C GLY A 459 -15.43 40.48 -20.52
N VAL A 460 -15.99 40.84 -19.37
CA VAL A 460 -15.97 39.97 -18.18
C VAL A 460 -16.81 38.72 -18.46
N THR A 461 -16.23 37.55 -18.23
CA THR A 461 -16.87 36.24 -18.36
C THR A 461 -16.86 35.58 -16.99
N VAL A 462 -18.02 35.15 -16.54
CA VAL A 462 -18.17 34.36 -15.31
C VAL A 462 -18.48 32.92 -15.68
N GLY A 463 -18.10 31.98 -14.83
CA GLY A 463 -18.36 30.58 -15.08
C GLY A 463 -18.28 29.74 -13.83
N LEU A 464 -18.60 28.48 -14.02
CA LEU A 464 -18.55 27.46 -13.00
C LEU A 464 -17.77 26.28 -13.54
N ARG A 465 -16.75 25.85 -12.79
CA ARG A 465 -16.00 24.63 -13.04
C ARG A 465 -16.49 23.55 -12.09
N GLU A 466 -16.62 22.34 -12.59
CA GLU A 466 -16.82 21.12 -11.83
C GLU A 466 -15.66 20.16 -12.11
N ARG A 467 -15.18 19.50 -11.07
CA ARG A 467 -14.25 18.37 -11.15
C ARG A 467 -14.90 17.14 -10.50
N ALA A 468 -15.21 16.14 -11.32
CA ALA A 468 -15.69 14.85 -10.86
C ALA A 468 -14.53 13.86 -10.66
N ASN A 469 -14.57 13.04 -9.62
CA ASN A 469 -13.59 11.98 -9.40
C ASN A 469 -14.20 10.82 -8.59
N TYR A 470 -14.08 9.60 -9.12
CA TYR A 470 -14.30 8.37 -8.36
C TYR A 470 -13.02 7.57 -8.25
N PHE A 471 -12.66 7.22 -7.01
CA PHE A 471 -11.55 6.32 -6.71
C PHE A 471 -10.21 6.71 -7.38
N GLY A 472 -10.00 7.99 -7.66
CA GLY A 472 -8.76 8.54 -8.22
C GLY A 472 -8.53 8.21 -9.70
N SER A 473 -9.26 7.25 -10.25
CA SER A 473 -8.94 6.58 -11.51
C SER A 473 -10.11 6.50 -12.49
N TYR A 474 -11.35 6.64 -12.00
CA TYR A 474 -12.57 6.45 -12.79
C TYR A 474 -13.51 7.65 -12.69
N ASP A 475 -14.38 7.79 -13.70
CA ASP A 475 -15.34 8.89 -13.83
C ASP A 475 -14.70 10.26 -13.57
N ARG A 476 -13.43 10.45 -14.02
CA ARG A 476 -12.71 11.71 -13.82
C ARG A 476 -13.21 12.74 -14.81
N GLY A 477 -14.01 13.66 -14.28
CA GLY A 477 -14.71 14.69 -15.03
C GLY A 477 -14.06 16.06 -14.85
N VAL A 478 -14.04 16.85 -15.91
CA VAL A 478 -13.89 18.31 -15.79
C VAL A 478 -14.97 18.94 -16.66
N LEU A 479 -15.90 19.65 -16.03
CA LEU A 479 -16.89 20.47 -16.71
C LEU A 479 -16.56 21.94 -16.44
N PHE A 480 -16.65 22.77 -17.47
CA PHE A 480 -16.67 24.22 -17.38
C PHE A 480 -17.91 24.70 -18.15
N ALA A 481 -18.66 25.61 -17.55
CA ALA A 481 -19.74 26.33 -18.21
C ALA A 481 -19.61 27.82 -17.91
N THR A 482 -19.63 28.66 -18.94
CA THR A 482 -19.32 30.09 -18.83
C THR A 482 -20.33 30.96 -19.56
N ALA A 483 -20.49 32.19 -19.08
CA ALA A 483 -21.34 33.21 -19.64
C ALA A 483 -20.64 34.57 -19.64
N ALA A 484 -20.57 35.20 -20.81
CA ALA A 484 -20.06 36.55 -20.97
C ALA A 484 -21.10 37.58 -20.51
N THR A 485 -20.67 38.60 -19.76
CA THR A 485 -21.56 39.63 -19.20
C THR A 485 -21.75 40.82 -20.12
N ARG A 486 -20.89 41.00 -21.13
CA ARG A 486 -20.95 42.13 -22.07
C ARG A 486 -22.11 41.97 -23.07
N PRO A 487 -22.99 42.97 -23.23
CA PRO A 487 -23.94 43.01 -24.34
C PRO A 487 -23.20 43.04 -25.69
N GLY A 488 -23.52 42.10 -26.58
CA GLY A 488 -22.83 41.97 -27.88
C GLY A 488 -21.54 41.15 -27.87
N ALA A 489 -21.26 40.40 -26.78
CA ALA A 489 -20.14 39.46 -26.73
C ALA A 489 -20.15 38.53 -27.96
N ALA A 490 -18.98 38.34 -28.57
CA ALA A 490 -18.84 37.49 -29.76
C ALA A 490 -19.23 36.03 -29.47
N GLN A 491 -18.99 35.56 -28.23
CA GLN A 491 -19.53 34.33 -27.69
C GLN A 491 -20.17 34.59 -26.33
N ARG A 492 -21.49 34.36 -26.24
CA ARG A 492 -22.26 34.61 -25.01
C ARG A 492 -22.16 33.48 -24.00
N PHE A 493 -22.13 32.24 -24.48
CA PHE A 493 -22.01 31.04 -23.66
C PHE A 493 -20.86 30.18 -24.19
N GLY A 494 -20.12 29.56 -23.29
CA GLY A 494 -19.09 28.59 -23.63
C GLY A 494 -19.08 27.42 -22.66
N GLY A 495 -18.40 26.35 -23.04
CA GLY A 495 -18.24 25.21 -22.18
C GLY A 495 -17.14 24.26 -22.61
N TYR A 496 -16.66 23.47 -21.65
CA TYR A 496 -15.72 22.39 -21.85
C TYR A 496 -16.15 21.22 -20.97
N LEU A 497 -16.25 20.03 -21.54
CA LEU A 497 -16.50 18.79 -20.82
C LEU A 497 -15.36 17.83 -21.15
N ARG A 498 -14.79 17.18 -20.15
CA ARG A 498 -13.92 16.02 -20.33
C ARG A 498 -14.32 14.95 -19.35
N VAL A 499 -14.48 13.71 -19.82
CA VAL A 499 -14.72 12.52 -18.99
C VAL A 499 -13.64 11.51 -19.30
N THR A 500 -12.99 10.98 -18.26
CA THR A 500 -11.89 10.01 -18.36
C THR A 500 -12.26 8.75 -17.59
N ASN A 501 -12.00 7.59 -18.19
CA ASN A 501 -12.19 6.25 -17.63
C ASN A 501 -13.60 6.03 -17.04
N PRO A 502 -14.65 6.09 -17.88
CA PRO A 502 -16.01 5.87 -17.40
C PRO A 502 -16.15 4.46 -16.79
N LEU A 503 -16.79 4.36 -15.62
CA LEU A 503 -16.92 3.11 -14.85
C LEU A 503 -17.65 1.97 -15.59
N GLY A 504 -18.40 2.25 -16.65
CA GLY A 504 -19.27 1.25 -17.28
C GLY A 504 -18.55 0.03 -17.88
N ARG A 505 -17.24 0.14 -18.15
CA ARG A 505 -16.38 -0.94 -18.67
C ARG A 505 -14.90 -0.72 -18.28
N PRO A 506 -14.50 -0.95 -17.02
CA PRO A 506 -13.08 -0.86 -16.65
C PRO A 506 -12.32 -1.93 -17.44
N THR A 507 -11.27 -1.53 -18.14
CA THR A 507 -10.38 -2.45 -18.85
C THR A 507 -8.96 -2.19 -18.35
N PRO A 508 -8.25 -3.20 -17.82
CA PRO A 508 -6.89 -3.05 -17.32
C PRO A 508 -5.96 -2.38 -18.34
N HIS A 509 -5.12 -1.46 -17.88
CA HIS A 509 -4.16 -0.71 -18.70
C HIS A 509 -4.76 0.13 -19.83
N VAL A 510 -6.09 0.30 -19.88
CA VAL A 510 -6.76 1.10 -20.92
C VAL A 510 -7.25 2.42 -20.32
N SER A 511 -6.83 3.52 -20.93
CA SER A 511 -7.40 4.84 -20.66
C SER A 511 -8.36 5.24 -21.76
N THR A 512 -9.55 5.74 -21.40
CA THR A 512 -10.53 6.28 -22.35
C THR A 512 -10.85 7.72 -21.96
N THR A 513 -10.73 8.65 -22.90
CA THR A 513 -11.03 10.07 -22.68
C THR A 513 -12.01 10.55 -23.75
N LEU A 514 -13.11 11.15 -23.32
CA LEU A 514 -14.01 11.92 -24.18
C LEU A 514 -13.93 13.39 -23.77
N ALA A 515 -13.74 14.29 -24.72
CA ALA A 515 -13.78 15.73 -24.50
C ALA A 515 -14.69 16.43 -25.51
N LEU A 516 -15.46 17.41 -25.06
CA LEU A 516 -16.31 18.28 -25.86
C LEU A 516 -16.02 19.72 -25.45
N TRP A 517 -15.97 20.65 -26.41
CA TRP A 517 -15.77 22.06 -26.08
C TRP A 517 -16.48 22.97 -27.07
N ASP A 518 -16.86 24.15 -26.57
CA ASP A 518 -17.23 25.33 -27.32
C ASP A 518 -16.70 26.54 -26.53
N VAL A 519 -15.49 27.01 -26.88
CA VAL A 519 -14.79 28.05 -26.13
C VAL A 519 -14.08 28.99 -27.09
N GLU A 520 -14.30 30.29 -26.91
CA GLU A 520 -13.64 31.39 -27.64
C GLU A 520 -13.59 31.16 -29.15
N GLY A 521 -14.75 30.88 -29.74
CA GLY A 521 -14.93 30.73 -31.18
C GLY A 521 -14.42 29.42 -31.76
N ARG A 522 -14.23 28.39 -30.93
CA ARG A 522 -13.88 27.03 -31.35
C ARG A 522 -14.83 26.02 -30.71
N ALA A 523 -15.49 25.22 -31.53
CA ALA A 523 -16.21 24.05 -31.09
C ALA A 523 -15.45 22.78 -31.49
N GLY A 524 -15.54 21.73 -30.69
CA GLY A 524 -14.92 20.47 -31.04
C GLY A 524 -15.27 19.32 -30.11
N ALA A 525 -14.87 18.14 -30.55
CA ALA A 525 -15.00 16.90 -29.83
C ALA A 525 -13.71 16.08 -30.02
N ALA A 526 -13.25 15.42 -28.97
CA ALA A 526 -12.13 14.50 -29.03
C ALA A 526 -12.44 13.21 -28.28
N LEU A 527 -12.06 12.08 -28.88
CA LEU A 527 -12.05 10.77 -28.27
C LEU A 527 -10.61 10.26 -28.30
N ASP A 528 -10.11 9.77 -27.19
CA ASP A 528 -8.81 9.10 -27.10
C ASP A 528 -8.98 7.79 -26.32
N VAL A 529 -8.51 6.70 -26.90
CA VAL A 529 -8.43 5.40 -26.24
C VAL A 529 -6.99 4.93 -26.36
N ALA A 530 -6.34 4.63 -25.24
CA ALA A 530 -4.96 4.19 -25.21
C ALA A 530 -4.83 2.94 -24.34
N ARG A 531 -3.95 2.03 -24.73
CA ARG A 531 -3.55 0.87 -23.94
C ARG A 531 -2.05 0.92 -23.66
N SER A 532 -1.67 0.80 -22.40
CA SER A 532 -0.28 0.53 -22.03
C SER A 532 0.06 -0.94 -22.31
N LEU A 533 1.21 -1.17 -22.91
CA LEU A 533 1.79 -2.48 -23.23
C LEU A 533 2.99 -2.78 -22.34
N ARG A 534 3.19 -2.00 -21.28
CA ARG A 534 4.27 -2.17 -20.32
C ARG A 534 4.11 -3.50 -19.58
N GLN A 535 5.23 -4.21 -19.41
CA GLN A 535 5.27 -5.50 -18.70
C GLN A 535 5.71 -5.38 -17.23
N HIS A 536 6.46 -4.32 -16.88
CA HIS A 536 7.00 -4.10 -15.54
C HIS A 536 6.60 -2.72 -15.02
N LEU A 537 6.17 -2.61 -13.77
CA LEU A 537 5.54 -1.38 -13.28
C LEU A 537 6.50 -0.19 -13.25
N THR A 538 7.73 -0.40 -12.78
CA THR A 538 8.74 0.65 -12.54
C THR A 538 9.95 0.57 -13.47
N PHE A 539 10.11 -0.53 -14.21
CA PHE A 539 11.27 -0.76 -15.08
C PHE A 539 10.94 -0.57 -16.56
N GLY A 540 11.86 0.11 -17.26
CA GLY A 540 11.83 0.22 -18.71
C GLY A 540 10.83 1.23 -19.28
N PRO A 541 10.83 1.40 -20.61
CA PRO A 541 9.87 2.25 -21.30
C PRO A 541 8.43 1.71 -21.17
N ASP A 542 7.45 2.60 -21.20
CA ASP A 542 6.02 2.30 -21.34
C ASP A 542 5.60 2.51 -22.79
N PRO A 543 5.60 1.46 -23.62
CA PRO A 543 5.00 1.49 -24.94
C PRO A 543 3.48 1.55 -24.81
N ARG A 544 2.87 2.51 -25.48
CA ARG A 544 1.43 2.71 -25.56
C ARG A 544 1.00 2.71 -27.01
N VAL A 545 -0.15 2.09 -27.25
CA VAL A 545 -0.84 2.14 -28.53
C VAL A 545 -2.25 2.64 -28.31
N GLY A 546 -2.78 3.40 -29.24
CA GLY A 546 -4.09 3.98 -29.09
C GLY A 546 -4.71 4.44 -30.38
N PHE A 547 -5.90 4.97 -30.25
CA PHE A 547 -6.64 5.63 -31.32
C PHE A 547 -7.15 6.96 -30.79
N GLY A 548 -6.82 8.02 -31.50
CA GLY A 548 -7.32 9.37 -31.23
C GLY A 548 -8.17 9.83 -32.40
N ALA A 549 -9.31 10.44 -32.11
CA ALA A 549 -10.10 11.18 -33.08
C ALA A 549 -10.43 12.56 -32.50
N VAL A 550 -10.25 13.59 -33.30
CA VAL A 550 -10.61 14.97 -32.97
C VAL A 550 -11.33 15.60 -34.15
N TRP A 551 -12.47 16.22 -33.84
CA TRP A 551 -13.12 17.18 -34.71
C TRP A 551 -13.04 18.56 -34.07
N MET A 552 -12.70 19.57 -34.86
CA MET A 552 -12.70 20.96 -34.43
C MET A 552 -13.20 21.85 -35.55
N ALA A 553 -13.99 22.85 -35.22
CA ALA A 553 -14.45 23.88 -36.13
C ALA A 553 -14.32 25.26 -35.49
N THR A 554 -14.02 26.25 -36.33
CA THR A 554 -14.06 27.67 -35.95
C THR A 554 -15.50 28.17 -36.01
N THR A 555 -16.05 28.59 -34.88
CA THR A 555 -17.44 29.07 -34.75
C THR A 555 -17.54 30.59 -34.69
N LYS A 556 -16.49 31.29 -34.21
CA LYS A 556 -16.44 32.76 -34.11
C LYS A 556 -15.05 33.29 -34.44
N LEU A 557 -14.87 33.80 -35.67
CA LEU A 557 -13.60 34.35 -36.14
C LEU A 557 -13.13 35.61 -35.40
N ALA A 558 -13.96 36.25 -34.57
CA ALA A 558 -13.53 37.38 -33.76
C ALA A 558 -12.39 37.03 -32.80
N TYR A 559 -12.32 35.78 -32.34
CA TYR A 559 -11.28 35.28 -31.43
C TYR A 559 -10.04 34.73 -32.16
N LEU A 560 -10.04 34.73 -33.49
CA LEU A 560 -9.06 34.01 -34.31
C LEU A 560 -8.44 34.95 -35.33
N ASP A 561 -7.14 34.79 -35.57
CA ASP A 561 -6.50 35.47 -36.70
C ASP A 561 -7.07 34.89 -38.00
N ARG A 562 -7.88 35.68 -38.72
CA ARG A 562 -8.54 35.27 -39.96
C ARG A 562 -7.55 34.76 -41.02
N ARG A 563 -6.32 35.29 -41.05
CA ARG A 563 -5.28 34.87 -42.00
C ARG A 563 -4.86 33.41 -41.81
N LEU A 564 -5.14 32.83 -40.65
CA LEU A 564 -4.73 31.48 -40.27
C LEU A 564 -5.92 30.50 -40.17
N TRP A 565 -7.17 30.98 -40.19
CA TRP A 565 -8.34 30.22 -39.72
C TRP A 565 -9.66 30.46 -40.48
N ASP A 566 -9.68 31.19 -41.59
CA ASP A 566 -10.89 31.27 -42.44
C ASP A 566 -11.31 29.86 -42.91
N ASP A 567 -12.57 29.47 -42.64
CA ASP A 567 -13.19 28.15 -42.90
C ASP A 567 -12.44 26.92 -42.34
N GLY A 568 -11.68 27.11 -41.26
CA GLY A 568 -10.84 26.07 -40.64
C GLY A 568 -11.59 25.03 -39.82
N GLY A 569 -12.25 24.08 -40.48
CA GLY A 569 -12.70 22.83 -39.85
C GLY A 569 -11.70 21.70 -40.07
N THR A 570 -11.32 20.97 -39.03
CA THR A 570 -10.49 19.76 -39.16
C THR A 570 -11.16 18.56 -38.50
N VAL A 571 -11.12 17.42 -39.21
CA VAL A 571 -11.35 16.10 -38.64
C VAL A 571 -10.04 15.36 -38.78
N GLU A 572 -9.47 14.93 -37.66
CA GLU A 572 -8.28 14.10 -37.64
C GLU A 572 -8.61 12.84 -36.84
N GLY A 573 -8.23 11.69 -37.36
CA GLY A 573 -8.46 10.41 -36.69
C GLY A 573 -7.40 9.42 -37.11
N GLY A 574 -6.86 8.68 -36.16
CA GLY A 574 -5.89 7.66 -36.51
C GLY A 574 -5.31 6.91 -35.32
N PRO A 575 -4.73 5.74 -35.60
CA PRO A 575 -3.93 5.04 -34.61
C PRO A 575 -2.68 5.86 -34.28
N TRP A 576 -2.20 5.70 -33.07
CA TRP A 576 -0.93 6.25 -32.64
C TRP A 576 -0.18 5.23 -31.78
N ALA A 577 1.14 5.37 -31.78
CA ALA A 577 2.03 4.66 -30.87
C ALA A 577 2.93 5.70 -30.20
N GLU A 578 3.16 5.53 -28.90
CA GLU A 578 4.04 6.37 -28.11
C GLU A 578 4.84 5.49 -27.17
N VAL A 579 6.09 5.85 -26.95
CA VAL A 579 6.93 5.24 -25.93
C VAL A 579 7.29 6.34 -24.94
N THR A 580 6.91 6.15 -23.69
CA THR A 580 7.28 7.07 -22.60
C THR A 580 8.31 6.41 -21.70
N SER A 581 9.35 7.15 -21.30
CA SER A 581 10.35 6.68 -20.35
C SER A 581 10.58 7.76 -19.31
N GLU A 582 10.56 7.37 -18.04
CA GLU A 582 10.79 8.29 -16.93
C GLU A 582 12.16 8.00 -16.32
N ARG A 583 12.93 9.06 -16.05
CA ARG A 583 14.19 9.00 -15.28
C ARG A 583 14.18 10.13 -14.26
N GLY A 584 13.95 9.77 -12.99
CA GLY A 584 13.66 10.75 -11.94
C GLY A 584 12.46 11.62 -12.33
N ALA A 585 12.59 12.94 -12.21
CA ALA A 585 11.52 13.87 -12.60
C ALA A 585 11.41 14.14 -14.12
N ARG A 586 12.27 13.53 -14.97
CA ARG A 586 12.28 13.78 -16.41
C ARG A 586 11.51 12.69 -17.15
N VAL A 587 10.58 13.11 -18.00
CA VAL A 587 9.81 12.21 -18.89
C VAL A 587 10.27 12.41 -20.33
N PHE A 588 10.80 11.35 -20.94
CA PHE A 588 11.14 11.27 -22.35
C PHE A 588 9.97 10.63 -23.11
N ARG A 589 9.60 11.22 -24.25
CA ARG A 589 8.52 10.72 -25.10
C ARG A 589 9.00 10.60 -26.53
N ALA A 590 8.90 9.41 -27.08
CA ALA A 590 9.17 9.13 -28.48
C ALA A 590 7.88 8.65 -29.14
N SER A 591 7.46 9.29 -30.22
CA SER A 591 6.39 8.79 -31.08
C SER A 591 7.00 8.53 -32.46
N PRO A 592 6.92 7.31 -33.02
CA PRO A 592 7.14 7.11 -34.44
C PRO A 592 6.15 8.00 -35.20
N HIS A 593 6.58 8.56 -36.33
CA HIS A 593 5.86 9.60 -37.06
C HIS A 593 4.36 9.29 -37.23
N SER A 594 3.50 10.13 -36.67
CA SER A 594 2.19 10.42 -37.25
C SER A 594 2.37 11.64 -38.16
N PRO A 595 1.89 11.63 -39.42
CA PRO A 595 1.93 12.80 -40.30
C PRO A 595 1.23 14.04 -39.69
N ALA A 596 0.44 13.88 -38.63
CA ALA A 596 -0.40 14.93 -38.06
C ALA A 596 0.23 15.78 -36.94
N ARG A 597 1.48 15.51 -36.49
CA ARG A 597 2.07 16.24 -35.34
C ARG A 597 3.21 17.20 -35.66
N ARG A 598 3.61 17.37 -36.93
CA ARG A 598 4.79 18.16 -37.32
C ARG A 598 4.55 19.57 -37.80
N GLU A 599 3.31 19.99 -38.08
CA GLU A 599 3.00 21.39 -38.35
C GLU A 599 1.82 21.82 -37.48
N ARG A 600 1.91 22.97 -36.80
CA ARG A 600 0.98 23.51 -35.76
C ARG A 600 1.24 23.11 -34.30
N ARG A 601 2.48 22.77 -33.91
CA ARG A 601 2.91 22.69 -32.50
C ARG A 601 2.87 24.01 -31.69
N VAL A 602 2.33 25.11 -32.24
CA VAL A 602 2.34 26.43 -31.58
C VAL A 602 1.07 26.76 -30.78
N CYS A 603 -0.08 26.13 -31.00
CA CYS A 603 -1.34 26.63 -30.38
C CYS A 603 -2.14 25.66 -29.49
N ALA A 604 -1.83 24.36 -29.44
CA ALA A 604 -2.60 23.41 -28.63
C ALA A 604 -2.09 23.21 -27.19
N ARG A 605 -0.86 23.65 -26.86
CA ARG A 605 -0.26 23.44 -25.53
C ARG A 605 -0.86 24.28 -24.39
N ARG A 606 -1.75 25.24 -24.67
CA ARG A 606 -2.32 26.13 -23.64
C ARG A 606 -3.53 25.58 -22.88
N PHE A 607 -4.16 24.49 -23.34
CA PHE A 607 -5.39 23.98 -22.71
C PHE A 607 -5.18 22.71 -21.86
N GLY A 608 -3.99 22.10 -21.90
CA GLY A 608 -3.69 20.87 -21.16
C GLY A 608 -3.05 21.05 -19.78
N SER A 609 -2.63 22.27 -19.42
CA SER A 609 -1.98 22.57 -18.15
C SER A 609 -2.54 23.85 -17.53
N VAL A 610 -3.68 23.76 -16.86
CA VAL A 610 -4.09 24.79 -15.90
C VAL A 610 -3.36 24.48 -14.58
N ARG A 611 -2.06 24.81 -14.53
CA ARG A 611 -1.40 25.14 -13.26
C ARG A 611 -1.45 26.66 -13.11
N ALA A 612 -1.69 27.07 -11.87
CA ALA A 612 -1.94 28.42 -11.38
C ALA A 612 -1.25 29.57 -12.14
N TRP A 613 -2.03 30.64 -12.32
CA TRP A 613 -1.58 31.95 -12.77
C TRP A 613 -0.57 32.57 -11.81
N GLY A 614 0.50 33.14 -12.36
CA GLY A 614 1.46 34.00 -11.67
C GLY A 614 2.28 34.81 -12.67
N SER A 615 2.03 36.11 -12.66
CA SER A 615 2.87 37.24 -13.12
C SER A 615 3.46 37.29 -14.56
N GLY A 616 3.16 38.41 -15.23
CA GLY A 616 4.19 39.21 -15.90
C GLY A 616 4.34 39.00 -17.40
N CYS A 617 3.64 39.83 -18.17
CA CYS A 617 4.02 40.14 -19.55
C CYS A 617 5.32 40.94 -19.53
N SER A 618 6.41 40.44 -20.11
CA SER A 618 7.52 41.29 -20.57
C SER A 618 7.96 40.88 -21.97
N ARG A 619 8.12 41.91 -22.81
CA ARG A 619 8.54 41.83 -24.21
C ARG A 619 9.96 41.26 -24.28
N ALA A 620 10.18 40.25 -25.11
CA ALA A 620 11.52 39.87 -25.56
C ALA A 620 11.61 40.11 -27.05
N GLY A 621 12.29 41.20 -27.40
CA GLY A 621 12.78 41.47 -28.74
C GLY A 621 13.86 40.46 -29.14
N THR A 622 14.02 40.36 -30.45
CA THR A 622 15.07 39.66 -31.18
C THR A 622 16.46 39.91 -30.61
N GLY A 623 17.23 38.84 -30.39
CA GLY A 623 18.65 38.92 -30.05
C GLY A 623 19.30 37.55 -30.10
N ALA A 624 19.88 37.21 -31.25
CA ALA A 624 20.72 36.03 -31.43
C ALA A 624 22.03 36.17 -30.61
N ALA A 625 22.45 35.12 -29.92
CA ALA A 625 23.87 34.86 -29.64
C ALA A 625 24.11 33.40 -29.25
N ARG A 626 25.26 32.91 -29.70
CA ARG A 626 25.81 31.54 -29.64
C ARG A 626 26.37 31.15 -28.26
N ILE A 627 26.32 29.84 -28.00
CA ILE A 627 27.37 28.94 -27.45
C ILE A 627 28.15 29.44 -26.20
N ARG A 628 27.95 28.75 -25.07
CA ARG A 628 28.91 27.80 -24.48
C ARG A 628 28.20 26.81 -23.57
#